data_AF-A0A9D8WTD9-F1
#
_entry.id   AF-A0A9D8WTD9-F1
#
_cell.length_a   1.000
_cell.length_b   1.000
_cell.length_c   1.000
_cell.angle_alpha   90.00
_cell.angle_beta   90.00
_cell.angle_gamma   90.00
#
_symmetry.space_group_name_H-M   'P 1'
#
loop_
_entity.id
_entity.type
_entity.pdbx_description
1 polymer ?
#
loop_
_entity_poly.entity_id
_entity_poly.type
_entity_poly.pdbx_seq_one_letter_code
_entity_poly.pdbx_strand_id
1 'polypeptide(L)'
;VNVMWLTGFQKPDFRTINTFRSEKLKDSIEEIFVSTVKLLNRKGYVSLEKYFVDGTKIESAANKYTFVWKKAVEKNEKKLDEKLKVFLRDVEEITRKENQIYGDKDFAETGDDTPVTSEEIKAVAEQINRKLAEINDLDDEDSKDVKKN
;
A
#
# COMPACT_ATOMS: atom_id res chain seq x y z
N VAL A 1 5.45 -7.69 21.09
CA VAL A 1 4.34 -6.71 21.18
C VAL A 1 3.82 -6.51 19.77
N ASN A 2 2.54 -6.76 19.52
CA ASN A 2 1.97 -6.61 18.18
C ASN A 2 1.78 -5.11 17.89
N VAL A 3 2.28 -4.62 16.75
CA VAL A 3 2.19 -3.20 16.37
C VAL A 3 0.74 -2.71 16.42
N MET A 4 -0.20 -3.59 16.06
CA MET A 4 -1.64 -3.30 16.05
C MET A 4 -2.22 -3.01 17.44
N TRP A 5 -1.60 -3.50 18.51
CA TRP A 5 -2.03 -3.21 19.88
C TRP A 5 -1.64 -1.80 20.30
N LEU A 6 -0.47 -1.32 19.85
CA LEU A 6 0.00 0.04 20.12
C LEU A 6 -0.81 1.11 19.39
N THR A 7 -1.44 0.76 18.28
CA THR A 7 -2.33 1.66 17.52
C THR A 7 -3.77 1.65 18.05
N GLY A 8 -4.04 0.98 19.17
CA GLY A 8 -5.41 0.83 19.68
C GLY A 8 -6.31 0.05 18.70
N PHE A 9 -5.74 -0.87 17.92
CA PHE A 9 -6.40 -1.59 16.84
C PHE A 9 -6.96 -0.72 15.70
N GLN A 10 -6.54 0.55 15.60
CA GLN A 10 -6.82 1.35 14.43
C GLN A 10 -6.09 0.76 13.21
N LYS A 11 -6.84 0.58 12.13
CA LYS A 11 -6.36 0.11 10.82
C LYS A 11 -6.59 1.21 9.78
N PRO A 12 -5.80 2.30 9.79
CA PRO A 12 -5.89 3.32 8.77
C PRO A 12 -5.51 2.70 7.41
N ASP A 13 -6.32 2.96 6.39
CA ASP A 13 -6.03 2.56 5.03
C ASP A 13 -4.84 3.37 4.44
N PHE A 14 -4.40 2.99 3.25
CA PHE A 14 -3.26 3.65 2.60
C PHE A 14 -3.54 5.13 2.28
N ARG A 15 -4.80 5.49 1.98
CA ARG A 15 -5.23 6.86 1.65
C ARG A 15 -5.16 7.73 2.89
N THR A 16 -5.70 7.26 4.01
CA THR A 16 -5.67 7.91 5.31
C THR A 16 -4.23 8.21 5.73
N ILE A 17 -3.32 7.26 5.57
CA ILE A 17 -1.89 7.47 5.84
C ILE A 17 -1.29 8.49 4.88
N ASN A 18 -1.60 8.39 3.58
CA ASN A 18 -1.06 9.29 2.57
C ASN A 18 -1.55 10.74 2.75
N THR A 19 -2.84 10.95 3.01
CA THR A 19 -3.47 12.25 3.30
C THR A 19 -2.89 12.85 4.58
N PHE A 20 -2.71 12.05 5.63
CA PHE A 20 -2.05 12.51 6.85
C PHE A 20 -0.62 12.98 6.59
N ARG A 21 0.13 12.23 5.77
CA ARG A 21 1.49 12.60 5.35
C ARG A 21 1.52 13.86 4.50
N SER A 22 0.63 13.98 3.52
CA SER A 22 0.66 15.04 2.48
C SER A 22 0.01 16.35 2.91
N GLU A 23 -0.94 16.31 3.84
CA GLU A 23 -1.67 17.50 4.31
C GLU A 23 -1.31 17.90 5.73
N LYS A 24 -1.34 16.96 6.68
CA LYS A 24 -1.19 17.28 8.11
C LYS A 24 0.26 17.37 8.54
N LEU A 25 1.13 16.53 8.00
CA LEU A 25 2.55 16.48 8.35
C LEU A 25 3.47 17.12 7.30
N LYS A 26 2.91 17.71 6.24
CA LYS A 26 3.66 18.20 5.08
C LYS A 26 4.91 19.02 5.44
N ASP A 27 4.73 20.00 6.33
CA ASP A 27 5.77 20.96 6.65
C ASP A 27 6.69 20.51 7.81
N SER A 28 6.31 19.47 8.56
CA SER A 28 6.98 19.05 9.80
C SER A 28 7.58 17.64 9.75
N ILE A 29 7.21 16.83 8.75
CA ILE A 29 7.62 15.42 8.70
C ILE A 29 9.13 15.26 8.59
N GLU A 30 9.80 16.14 7.84
CA GLU A 30 11.25 16.11 7.67
C GLU A 30 11.95 16.42 9.00
N GLU A 31 11.52 17.45 9.72
CA GLU A 31 12.10 17.83 11.01
C GLU A 31 11.90 16.74 12.09
N ILE A 32 10.69 16.16 12.15
CA ILE A 32 10.37 15.07 13.07
C ILE A 32 11.24 13.85 12.77
N PHE A 33 11.39 13.50 11.49
CA PHE A 33 12.21 12.37 11.07
C PHE A 33 13.68 12.57 11.45
N VAL A 34 14.26 13.72 11.10
CA VAL A 34 15.65 14.06 11.44
C VAL A 34 15.89 14.03 12.94
N SER A 35 14.97 14.60 13.72
CA SER A 35 15.06 14.63 15.19
C SER A 35 15.01 13.23 15.80
N THR A 36 14.16 12.37 15.26
CA THR A 36 14.01 10.97 15.69
C THR A 36 15.28 10.18 15.39
N VAL A 37 15.82 10.29 14.17
CA VAL A 37 17.06 9.60 13.78
C VAL A 37 18.25 10.08 14.62
N LYS A 38 18.38 11.39 14.86
CA LYS A 38 19.42 11.94 15.75
C LYS A 38 19.29 11.42 17.18
N LEU A 39 18.07 11.26 17.70
CA LEU A 39 17.83 10.69 19.02
C LEU A 39 18.25 9.22 19.09
N LEU A 40 17.88 8.42 18.07
CA LEU A 40 18.21 7.00 18.00
C LEU A 40 19.72 6.77 17.86
N ASN A 41 20.39 7.58 17.04
CA ASN A 41 21.85 7.55 16.91
C ASN A 41 22.55 7.89 18.22
N ARG A 42 22.13 8.95 18.91
CA ARG A 42 22.69 9.33 20.23
C ARG A 42 22.52 8.23 21.28
N LYS A 43 21.43 7.48 21.23
CA LYS A 43 21.16 6.36 22.14
C LYS A 43 21.81 5.04 21.70
N GLY A 44 22.54 5.02 20.57
CA GLY A 44 23.21 3.83 20.06
C GLY A 44 22.28 2.78 19.44
N TYR A 45 21.01 3.11 19.17
CA TYR A 45 20.06 2.18 18.55
C TYR A 45 20.22 2.08 17.04
N VAL A 46 20.81 3.09 16.40
CA VAL A 46 21.03 3.15 14.95
C VAL A 46 22.47 3.57 14.70
N SER A 47 23.19 2.81 13.87
CA SER A 47 24.49 3.22 13.33
C SER A 47 24.27 3.85 11.96
N LEU A 48 24.73 5.09 11.78
CA LEU A 48 24.66 5.79 10.50
C LEU A 48 25.75 5.34 9.50
N GLU A 49 26.63 4.40 9.87
CA GLU A 49 27.68 3.88 8.98
C GLU A 49 27.15 2.93 7.90
N LYS A 50 26.03 2.25 8.16
CA LYS A 50 25.45 1.24 7.26
C LYS A 50 23.95 1.48 7.12
N TYR A 51 23.53 1.90 5.94
CA TYR A 51 22.12 2.12 5.61
C TYR A 51 21.65 0.99 4.68
N PHE A 52 20.59 0.29 5.08
CA PHE A 52 19.97 -0.79 4.31
C PHE A 52 18.65 -0.27 3.75
N VAL A 53 18.59 -0.08 2.42
CA VAL A 53 17.33 0.16 1.71
C VAL A 53 16.74 -1.18 1.34
N ASP A 54 15.58 -1.50 1.87
CA ASP A 54 14.90 -2.76 1.57
C ASP A 54 14.66 -2.87 0.06
N GLY A 55 15.08 -4.00 -0.52
CA GLY A 55 14.98 -4.31 -1.96
C GLY A 55 16.21 -4.02 -2.83
N THR A 56 17.18 -3.18 -2.42
CA THR A 56 18.42 -2.98 -3.20
C THR A 56 19.65 -3.13 -2.32
N LYS A 57 20.36 -4.25 -2.50
CA LYS A 57 21.70 -4.43 -1.95
C LYS A 57 22.69 -3.61 -2.78
N ILE A 58 22.82 -2.31 -2.47
CA ILE A 58 23.91 -1.49 -3.02
C ILE A 58 25.17 -1.87 -2.23
N GLU A 59 25.81 -2.96 -2.66
CA GLU A 59 27.18 -3.20 -2.24
C GLU A 59 28.04 -2.09 -2.85
N SER A 60 28.72 -1.33 -2.01
CA SER A 60 29.67 -0.33 -2.48
C SER A 60 30.75 -1.05 -3.28
N ALA A 61 30.73 -0.94 -4.61
CA ALA A 61 31.89 -1.18 -5.45
C ALA A 61 32.92 -0.05 -5.27
N ALA A 62 33.26 0.26 -4.01
CA ALA A 62 34.31 1.20 -3.66
C ALA A 62 35.57 0.36 -3.44
N ASN A 63 36.40 0.28 -4.47
CA ASN A 63 37.72 -0.32 -4.34
C ASN A 63 38.46 0.42 -3.21
N LYS A 64 39.19 -0.30 -2.35
CA LYS A 64 39.81 0.26 -1.12
C LYS A 64 40.81 1.40 -1.40
N TYR A 65 41.12 1.64 -2.67
CA TYR A 65 42.11 2.59 -3.18
C TYR A 65 41.58 3.53 -4.28
N THR A 66 40.29 3.89 -4.27
CA THR A 66 39.75 4.79 -5.30
C THR A 66 39.90 6.26 -4.91
N PHE A 67 40.81 6.99 -5.57
CA PHE A 67 40.92 8.44 -5.44
C PHE A 67 39.78 9.11 -6.22
N VAL A 68 38.89 9.79 -5.50
CA VAL A 68 37.80 10.58 -6.08
C VAL A 68 38.18 12.05 -6.15
N TRP A 69 38.01 12.66 -7.31
CA TRP A 69 38.30 14.07 -7.54
C TRP A 69 37.14 14.92 -7.05
N LYS A 70 37.38 15.86 -6.12
CA LYS A 70 36.36 16.76 -5.55
C LYS A 70 35.46 17.41 -6.62
N LYS A 71 36.06 17.90 -7.70
CA LYS A 71 35.35 18.53 -8.82
C LYS A 71 34.41 17.56 -9.58
N ALA A 72 34.77 16.27 -9.65
CA ALA A 72 33.92 15.25 -10.25
C ALA A 72 32.74 14.89 -9.34
N VAL A 73 32.96 14.85 -8.02
CA VAL A 73 31.90 14.64 -7.02
C VAL A 73 30.88 15.78 -7.07
N GLU A 74 31.34 17.03 -6.98
CA GLU A 74 30.46 18.21 -7.04
C GLU A 74 29.64 18.28 -8.35
N LYS A 75 30.25 17.88 -9.48
CA LYS A 75 29.55 17.83 -10.78
C LYS A 75 28.49 16.73 -10.82
N ASN A 76 28.79 15.56 -10.26
CA ASN A 76 27.85 14.44 -10.23
C ASN A 76 26.72 14.68 -9.24
N GLU A 77 26.99 15.33 -8.10
CA GLU A 77 26.00 15.76 -7.12
C GLU A 77 24.98 16.72 -7.75
N LYS A 78 25.44 17.77 -8.46
CA LYS A 78 24.53 18.68 -9.18
C LYS A 78 23.66 17.98 -10.22
N LYS A 79 24.24 17.03 -10.97
CA LYS A 79 23.47 16.22 -11.94
C LYS A 79 22.46 15.31 -11.25
N LEU A 80 22.76 14.81 -10.05
CA LEU A 80 21.85 14.00 -9.28
C LEU A 80 20.67 14.85 -8.79
N ASP A 81 20.92 16.07 -8.31
CA ASP A 81 19.86 17.01 -7.93
C ASP A 81 18.93 17.36 -9.08
N GLU A 82 19.47 17.58 -10.28
CA GLU A 82 18.68 17.82 -11.48
C GLU A 82 17.78 16.62 -11.81
N LYS A 83 18.32 15.40 -11.75
CA LYS A 83 17.54 14.17 -11.96
C LYS A 83 16.47 13.97 -10.89
N LEU A 84 16.80 14.25 -9.63
CA LEU A 84 15.85 14.16 -8.52
C LEU A 84 14.67 15.12 -8.73
N LYS A 85 14.94 16.35 -9.16
CA LYS A 85 13.89 17.34 -9.47
C LYS A 85 13.01 16.94 -10.65
N VAL A 86 13.53 16.21 -11.63
CA VAL A 86 12.73 15.66 -12.73
C VAL A 86 11.88 14.51 -12.21
N PHE A 87 12.50 13.56 -11.50
CA PHE A 87 11.80 12.41 -10.91
C PHE A 87 10.65 12.82 -9.98
N LEU A 88 10.86 13.81 -9.10
CA LEU A 88 9.80 14.30 -8.22
C LEU A 88 8.64 14.92 -9.01
N ARG A 89 8.92 15.64 -10.10
CA ARG A 89 7.88 16.17 -10.99
C ARG A 89 7.10 15.04 -11.67
N ASP A 90 7.79 14.00 -12.11
CA ASP A 90 7.15 12.83 -12.72
C ASP A 90 6.24 12.11 -11.71
N VAL A 91 6.70 11.94 -10.46
CA VAL A 91 5.90 11.37 -9.37
C VAL A 91 4.65 12.20 -9.08
N GLU A 92 4.77 13.53 -9.01
CA GLU A 92 3.62 14.42 -8.83
C GLU A 92 2.64 14.35 -10.00
N GLU A 93 3.13 14.24 -11.24
CA GLU A 93 2.29 14.06 -12.42
C GLU A 93 1.54 12.73 -12.42
N ILE A 94 2.22 11.64 -12.08
CA ILE A 94 1.61 10.31 -11.95
C ILE A 94 0.54 10.34 -10.86
N THR A 95 0.87 10.85 -9.67
CA THR A 95 -0.07 10.97 -8.55
C THR A 95 -1.30 11.79 -8.94
N ARG A 96 -1.12 12.88 -9.69
CA ARG A 96 -2.23 13.71 -10.19
C ARG A 96 -3.11 12.95 -11.18
N LYS A 97 -2.53 12.19 -12.11
CA LYS A 97 -3.28 11.35 -13.06
C LYS A 97 -4.03 10.24 -12.35
N GLU A 98 -3.40 9.57 -11.39
CA GLU A 98 -4.03 8.55 -10.55
C GLU A 98 -5.21 9.14 -9.77
N ASN A 99 -5.03 10.32 -9.15
CA ASN A 99 -6.12 11.02 -8.46
C ASN A 99 -7.26 11.44 -9.41
N GLN A 100 -6.98 11.74 -10.69
CA GLN A 100 -8.03 12.02 -11.68
C GLN A 100 -8.81 10.77 -12.09
N ILE A 101 -8.14 9.62 -12.17
CA ILE A 101 -8.74 8.35 -12.60
C ILE A 101 -9.53 7.71 -11.45
N TYR A 102 -8.93 7.63 -10.27
CA TYR A 102 -9.48 6.91 -9.12
C TYR A 102 -10.22 7.83 -8.14
N GLY A 103 -9.92 9.14 -8.13
CA GLY A 103 -10.59 10.10 -7.26
C GLY A 103 -10.54 9.67 -5.79
N ASP A 104 -11.72 9.57 -5.17
CA ASP A 104 -11.87 9.08 -3.80
C ASP A 104 -12.12 7.57 -3.66
N LYS A 105 -12.03 6.82 -4.76
CA LYS A 105 -12.26 5.37 -4.75
C LYS A 105 -10.97 4.64 -4.43
N ASP A 106 -11.06 3.63 -3.57
CA ASP A 106 -9.98 2.69 -3.31
C ASP A 106 -9.71 1.79 -4.53
N PHE A 107 -8.51 1.21 -4.60
CA PHE A 107 -8.19 0.20 -5.61
C PHE A 107 -9.12 -1.01 -5.43
N ALA A 108 -9.63 -1.56 -6.54
CA ALA A 108 -10.56 -2.70 -6.52
C ALA A 108 -10.02 -3.92 -5.75
N GLU A 109 -8.70 -4.04 -5.62
CA GLU A 109 -7.98 -5.11 -4.93
C GLU A 109 -7.96 -4.96 -3.40
N THR A 110 -8.32 -3.79 -2.85
CA THR A 110 -8.40 -3.53 -1.40
C THR A 110 -9.72 -4.03 -0.79
N GLY A 111 -10.60 -4.60 -1.62
CA GLY A 111 -11.96 -4.94 -1.21
C GLY A 111 -12.78 -3.67 -1.21
N ASP A 112 -13.69 -3.57 -2.17
CA ASP A 112 -14.72 -2.55 -2.19
C ASP A 112 -15.43 -2.61 -0.84
N ASP A 113 -15.29 -1.57 -0.01
CA ASP A 113 -16.09 -1.34 1.19
C ASP A 113 -17.51 -0.88 0.77
N THR A 114 -18.04 -1.42 -0.34
CA THR A 114 -19.48 -1.48 -0.53
C THR A 114 -19.97 -2.49 0.49
N PRO A 115 -20.60 -2.05 1.59
CA PRO A 115 -21.11 -3.00 2.56
C PRO A 115 -22.20 -3.76 1.83
N VAL A 116 -21.93 -5.01 1.45
CA VAL A 116 -22.94 -5.92 0.89
C VAL A 116 -24.14 -5.83 1.82
N THR A 117 -25.20 -5.18 1.33
CA THR A 117 -26.28 -4.74 2.20
C THR A 117 -27.07 -5.97 2.61
N SER A 118 -27.60 -5.97 3.84
CA SER A 118 -28.39 -7.12 4.32
C SER A 118 -29.60 -7.42 3.45
N GLU A 119 -30.06 -6.45 2.65
CA GLU A 119 -31.15 -6.58 1.69
C GLU A 119 -30.72 -7.38 0.44
N GLU A 120 -29.52 -7.11 -0.10
CA GLU A 120 -28.95 -7.87 -1.22
C GLU A 120 -28.72 -9.33 -0.86
N ILE A 121 -28.21 -9.60 0.35
CA ILE A 121 -27.99 -10.96 0.86
C ILE A 121 -29.31 -11.73 0.93
N LYS A 122 -30.39 -11.09 1.41
CA LYS A 122 -31.73 -11.70 1.47
C LYS A 122 -32.28 -12.00 0.08
N ALA A 123 -32.16 -11.06 -0.85
CA ALA A 123 -32.63 -11.27 -2.22
C ALA A 123 -31.90 -12.43 -2.92
N VAL A 124 -30.59 -12.53 -2.73
CA VAL A 124 -29.79 -13.65 -3.27
C VAL A 124 -30.15 -14.96 -2.58
N ALA A 125 -30.35 -14.97 -1.26
CA ALA A 125 -30.78 -16.15 -0.52
C ALA A 125 -32.16 -16.67 -0.99
N GLU A 126 -33.11 -15.77 -1.28
CA GLU A 126 -34.40 -16.16 -1.84
C GLU A 126 -34.28 -16.75 -3.24
N GLN A 127 -33.43 -16.19 -4.10
CA GLN A 127 -33.19 -16.76 -5.43
C GLN A 127 -32.56 -18.15 -5.36
N ILE A 128 -31.62 -18.36 -4.43
CA ILE A 128 -31.01 -19.67 -4.18
C ILE A 128 -32.07 -20.66 -3.68
N ASN A 129 -32.91 -20.27 -2.72
CA ASN A 129 -33.97 -21.14 -2.20
C ASN A 129 -35.01 -21.50 -3.28
N ARG A 130 -35.37 -20.58 -4.17
CA ARG A 130 -36.27 -20.88 -5.30
C ARG A 130 -35.65 -21.88 -6.26
N LYS A 131 -34.39 -21.70 -6.64
CA LYS A 131 -33.66 -22.65 -7.49
C LYS A 131 -33.50 -24.02 -6.83
N LEU A 132 -33.25 -24.06 -5.52
CA LEU A 132 -33.18 -25.32 -4.77
C LEU A 132 -34.54 -26.02 -4.71
N ALA A 133 -35.64 -25.28 -4.61
CA ALA A 133 -36.99 -25.85 -4.67
C ALA A 133 -37.28 -26.44 -6.06
N GLU A 134 -36.95 -25.72 -7.14
CA GLU A 134 -37.09 -26.23 -8.50
C GLU A 134 -36.26 -27.50 -8.73
N ILE A 135 -35.04 -27.57 -8.18
CA ILE A 135 -34.18 -28.76 -8.29
C ILE A 135 -34.74 -29.93 -7.46
N ASN A 136 -35.22 -29.69 -6.24
CA ASN A 136 -35.83 -30.73 -5.42
C ASN A 136 -37.17 -31.23 -5.98
N ASP A 137 -37.97 -30.36 -6.61
CA ASP A 137 -39.22 -30.73 -7.27
C ASP A 137 -38.95 -31.59 -8.53
N LEU A 138 -37.82 -31.39 -9.22
CA LEU A 138 -37.36 -32.25 -10.32
C LEU A 138 -36.89 -33.63 -9.81
N ASP A 139 -36.20 -33.69 -8.67
CA ASP A 139 -35.78 -34.96 -8.04
C ASP A 139 -36.99 -35.80 -7.54
N ASP A 140 -38.10 -35.15 -7.17
CA ASP A 140 -39.35 -35.82 -6.76
C ASP A 140 -40.21 -36.34 -7.93
N GLU A 141 -40.07 -35.78 -9.14
CA GLU A 141 -40.67 -36.34 -10.36
C GLU A 141 -39.81 -37.48 -10.94
N ASP A 142 -38.49 -37.29 -11.04
CA ASP A 142 -37.58 -38.32 -11.57
C ASP A 142 -37.53 -39.59 -10.68
N SER A 143 -37.75 -39.46 -9.36
CA SER A 143 -37.82 -40.61 -8.45
C SER A 143 -39.12 -41.43 -8.54
N LYS A 144 -40.20 -40.86 -9.12
CA LYS A 144 -41.47 -41.57 -9.34
C LYS A 144 -41.45 -42.42 -10.60
N ASP A 145 -40.69 -42.02 -11.63
CA ASP A 145 -40.58 -42.78 -12.87
C ASP A 145 -39.68 -44.02 -12.74
N VAL A 146 -38.71 -44.02 -11.82
CA VAL A 146 -37.85 -45.19 -11.58
C VAL A 146 -38.56 -46.34 -10.85
N LYS A 147 -39.66 -46.09 -10.11
CA LYS A 147 -40.39 -47.13 -9.34
C LYS A 147 -41.46 -47.88 -10.14
N LYS A 148 -41.61 -47.62 -11.44
CA LYS A 148 -42.69 -48.18 -12.27
C LYS A 148 -42.29 -49.30 -13.25
N ASN A 149 -41.06 -49.82 -13.15
CA ASN A 149 -40.62 -51.01 -13.89
C ASN A 149 -40.48 -52.23 -12.99
#